data_AF-A0A3E0X0L1-F1
#
_entry.id   AF-A0A3E0X0L1-F1
#
_cell.length_a   1.000
_cell.length_b   1.000
_cell.length_c   1.000
_cell.angle_alpha   90.00
_cell.angle_beta   90.00
_cell.angle_gamma   90.00
#
_symmetry.space_group_name_H-M   'P 1'
#
loop_
_entity.id
_entity.type
_entity.pdbx_description
1 polymer ?
#
loop_
_entity_poly.entity_id
_entity_poly.type
_entity_poly.pdbx_seq_one_letter_code
_entity_poly.pdbx_strand_id
1 'polypeptide(L)'
;MSATSGVAGALTGGSETIASLAASLTAPIFHGGSLRAGAEQAQARQEELVYRYAQAVLTSLQEVEDALAAVAASAERVEALERAAVESREAFRLASVRYEAGSVDLLTVMDAQRSLIQTEDGLIQAELARYHAAISLFRSMGGGWDVGSL
;
A
#
# COMPACT_ATOMS: atom_id res chain seq x y z
N MET A 1 47.51 55.83 -50.68
CA MET A 1 46.44 56.64 -51.28
C MET A 1 45.75 55.81 -52.34
N SER A 2 44.63 55.17 -51.97
CA SER A 2 43.65 54.43 -52.79
C SER A 2 42.88 53.53 -51.80
N ALA A 3 41.58 53.29 -51.85
CA ALA A 3 40.47 53.83 -52.61
C ALA A 3 39.19 53.36 -51.86
N THR A 4 38.20 54.25 -51.80
CA THR A 4 36.75 54.02 -51.79
C THR A 4 36.22 52.57 -51.88
N SER A 5 35.37 52.19 -50.93
CA SER A 5 34.09 51.46 -51.09
C SER A 5 33.62 51.06 -49.68
N GLY A 6 32.38 51.15 -49.25
CA GLY A 6 31.09 51.41 -49.87
C GLY A 6 30.11 51.09 -48.75
N VAL A 7 29.08 51.91 -48.62
CA VAL A 7 28.01 51.85 -47.61
C VAL A 7 27.10 50.61 -47.75
N ALA A 8 27.67 49.41 -47.57
CA ALA A 8 26.99 48.12 -47.79
C ALA A 8 26.58 47.39 -46.49
N GLY A 9 26.49 48.11 -45.35
CA GLY A 9 26.15 47.51 -44.05
C GLY A 9 24.84 48.00 -43.41
N ALA A 10 24.17 49.01 -43.97
CA ALA A 10 23.04 49.69 -43.31
C ALA A 10 21.70 49.58 -44.06
N LEU A 11 21.68 48.96 -45.24
CA LEU A 11 20.44 48.70 -46.01
C LEU A 11 20.07 47.20 -46.03
N THR A 12 20.97 46.32 -45.60
CA THR A 12 20.70 44.89 -45.37
C THR A 12 20.12 44.62 -43.97
N GLY A 13 20.23 45.59 -43.05
CA GLY A 13 19.71 45.50 -41.68
C GLY A 13 18.18 45.39 -41.57
N GLY A 14 17.44 45.69 -42.64
CA GLY A 14 16.01 45.38 -42.76
C GLY A 14 15.74 43.92 -43.09
N SER A 15 16.59 43.28 -43.90
CA SER A 15 16.42 41.88 -44.31
C SER A 15 16.76 40.91 -43.19
N GLU A 16 17.84 41.16 -42.44
CA GLU A 16 18.22 40.33 -41.29
C GLU A 16 17.27 40.51 -40.09
N THR A 17 16.74 41.72 -39.88
CA THR A 17 15.69 41.95 -38.87
C THR A 17 14.38 41.34 -39.30
N ILE A 18 13.99 41.41 -40.58
CA ILE A 18 12.79 40.71 -41.11
C ILE A 18 12.97 39.19 -41.08
N ALA A 19 14.16 38.65 -41.36
CA ALA A 19 14.44 37.22 -41.31
C ALA A 19 14.47 36.70 -39.87
N SER A 20 15.04 37.45 -38.93
CA SER A 20 15.00 37.11 -37.49
C SER A 20 13.61 37.32 -36.89
N LEU A 21 12.87 38.35 -37.30
CA LEU A 21 11.46 38.53 -36.97
C LEU A 21 10.62 37.39 -37.54
N ALA A 22 10.78 37.01 -38.81
CA ALA A 22 10.09 35.90 -39.45
C ALA A 22 10.45 34.55 -38.82
N ALA A 23 11.72 34.34 -38.45
CA ALA A 23 12.17 33.18 -37.69
C ALA A 23 11.59 33.18 -36.27
N SER A 24 11.46 34.33 -35.59
CA SER A 24 10.82 34.43 -34.27
C SER A 24 9.28 34.29 -34.34
N LEU A 25 8.68 34.65 -35.48
CA LEU A 25 7.28 34.46 -35.84
C LEU A 25 7.00 33.07 -36.42
N THR A 26 7.96 32.14 -36.42
CA THR A 26 7.72 30.70 -36.65
C THR A 26 6.93 30.04 -35.51
N ALA A 27 6.08 30.82 -34.82
CA ALA A 27 4.85 30.31 -34.22
C ALA A 27 4.32 29.23 -35.16
N PRO A 28 4.18 27.97 -34.72
CA PRO A 28 4.02 26.89 -35.68
C PRO A 28 2.63 26.91 -36.30
N ILE A 29 2.47 27.67 -37.38
CA ILE A 29 1.19 27.85 -38.07
C ILE A 29 0.78 26.51 -38.71
N PHE A 30 1.76 25.66 -39.07
CA PHE A 30 1.57 24.42 -39.83
C PHE A 30 2.18 23.18 -39.13
N HIS A 31 1.90 22.98 -37.85
CA HIS A 31 2.28 21.75 -37.15
C HIS A 31 1.29 20.58 -37.33
N GLY A 32 0.39 20.63 -38.33
CA GLY A 32 -0.46 19.48 -38.70
C GLY A 32 -1.29 18.91 -37.53
N GLY A 33 -1.69 19.76 -36.59
CA GLY A 33 -2.41 19.34 -35.38
C GLY A 33 -1.54 18.81 -34.24
N SER A 34 -0.21 18.73 -34.37
CA SER A 34 0.67 18.18 -33.32
C SER A 34 0.66 18.98 -32.01
N LEU A 35 0.50 20.31 -32.09
CA LEU A 35 0.31 21.15 -30.90
C LEU A 35 -1.02 20.84 -30.19
N ARG A 36 -2.08 20.56 -30.96
CA ARG A 36 -3.39 20.18 -30.44
C ARG A 36 -3.36 18.77 -29.85
N ALA A 37 -2.74 17.82 -30.54
CA ALA A 37 -2.50 16.47 -30.04
C ALA A 37 -1.62 16.47 -28.78
N GLY A 38 -0.62 17.36 -28.70
CA GLY A 38 0.21 17.55 -27.51
C GLY A 38 -0.58 18.13 -26.33
N ALA A 39 -1.47 19.09 -26.57
CA ALA A 39 -2.39 19.62 -25.57
C ALA A 39 -3.39 18.55 -25.10
N GLU A 40 -4.00 17.79 -26.02
CA GLU A 40 -4.90 16.67 -25.72
C GLU A 40 -4.17 15.58 -24.91
N GLN A 41 -2.91 15.26 -25.26
CA GLN A 41 -2.09 14.32 -24.50
C GLN A 41 -1.74 14.84 -23.11
N ALA A 42 -1.52 16.15 -22.95
CA ALA A 42 -1.28 16.76 -21.64
C ALA A 42 -2.55 16.74 -20.78
N GLN A 43 -3.71 17.01 -21.38
CA GLN A 43 -5.02 16.97 -20.72
C GLN A 43 -5.39 15.53 -20.31
N ALA A 44 -5.21 14.55 -21.20
CA ALA A 44 -5.42 13.14 -20.88
C ALA A 44 -4.50 12.67 -19.73
N ARG A 45 -3.23 13.13 -19.70
CA ARG A 45 -2.31 12.85 -18.58
C ARG A 45 -2.77 13.51 -17.28
N GLN A 46 -3.33 14.73 -17.34
CA GLN A 46 -3.90 15.37 -16.17
C GLN A 46 -5.07 14.56 -15.61
N GLU A 47 -6.00 14.13 -16.47
CA GLU A 47 -7.13 13.28 -16.06
C GLU A 47 -6.64 11.95 -15.45
N GLU A 48 -5.65 11.31 -16.08
CA GLU A 48 -5.01 10.09 -15.56
C GLU A 48 -4.43 10.30 -14.15
N LEU A 49 -3.76 11.44 -13.90
CA LEU A 49 -3.20 11.76 -12.59
C LEU A 49 -4.29 11.97 -11.53
N VAL A 50 -5.42 12.58 -11.89
CA VAL A 50 -6.57 12.73 -10.99
C VAL A 50 -7.14 11.36 -10.61
N TYR A 51 -7.31 10.45 -11.58
CA TYR A 51 -7.76 9.09 -11.30
C TYR A 51 -6.76 8.30 -10.45
N ARG A 52 -5.45 8.42 -10.73
CA ARG A 52 -4.41 7.79 -9.92
C ARG A 52 -4.42 8.28 -8.48
N TYR A 53 -4.62 9.59 -8.26
CA TYR A 53 -4.77 10.14 -6.93
C TYR A 53 -6.01 9.57 -6.21
N ALA A 54 -7.17 9.58 -6.87
CA ALA A 54 -8.39 9.00 -6.31
C ALA A 54 -8.21 7.52 -5.97
N GLN A 55 -7.55 6.75 -6.85
CA GLN A 55 -7.23 5.35 -6.60
C GLN A 55 -6.32 5.18 -5.38
N ALA A 56 -5.25 5.98 -5.26
CA ALA A 56 -4.33 5.91 -4.12
C ALA A 56 -5.05 6.16 -2.79
N VAL A 57 -5.97 7.14 -2.75
CA VAL A 57 -6.79 7.42 -1.57
C VAL A 57 -7.70 6.23 -1.23
N LEU A 58 -8.41 5.68 -2.22
CA LEU A 58 -9.29 4.53 -2.02
C LEU A 58 -8.52 3.29 -1.54
N THR A 59 -7.35 3.01 -2.12
CA THR A 59 -6.49 1.90 -1.69
C THR A 59 -6.02 2.10 -0.26
N SER A 60 -5.60 3.32 0.13
CA SER A 60 -5.17 3.58 1.52
C SER A 60 -6.32 3.41 2.53
N LEU A 61 -7.55 3.76 2.15
CA LEU A 61 -8.72 3.55 3.00
C LEU A 61 -9.01 2.06 3.18
N GLN A 62 -8.98 1.31 2.07
CA GLN A 62 -9.16 -0.14 2.10
C GLN A 62 -8.12 -0.83 2.98
N GLU A 63 -6.84 -0.45 2.88
CA GLU A 63 -5.77 -1.03 3.70
C GLU A 63 -5.99 -0.80 5.21
N VAL A 64 -6.51 0.37 5.60
CA VAL A 64 -6.84 0.68 7.00
C VAL A 64 -8.05 -0.14 7.47
N GLU A 65 -9.09 -0.25 6.66
CA GLU A 65 -10.28 -1.06 6.96
C GLU A 65 -9.91 -2.54 7.12
N ASP A 66 -9.08 -3.08 6.21
CA ASP A 66 -8.57 -4.45 6.26
C ASP A 66 -7.74 -4.69 7.53
N ALA A 67 -6.89 -3.73 7.91
CA ALA A 67 -6.08 -3.83 9.12
C ALA A 67 -6.93 -3.78 10.40
N LEU A 68 -7.95 -2.91 10.46
CA LEU A 68 -8.89 -2.85 11.59
C LEU A 68 -9.70 -4.14 11.72
N ALA A 69 -10.21 -4.65 10.60
CA ALA A 69 -10.94 -5.92 10.57
C ALA A 69 -10.05 -7.08 11.03
N ALA A 70 -8.79 -7.13 10.60
CA ALA A 70 -7.83 -8.15 11.03
C ALA A 70 -7.59 -8.10 12.55
N VAL A 71 -7.46 -6.92 13.15
CA VAL A 71 -7.30 -6.78 14.60
C VAL A 71 -8.54 -7.27 15.34
N ALA A 72 -9.74 -6.85 14.92
CA ALA A 72 -10.99 -7.30 15.53
C ALA A 72 -11.16 -8.82 15.46
N ALA A 73 -11.00 -9.41 14.27
CA ALA A 73 -11.10 -10.84 14.06
C ALA A 73 -10.05 -11.64 14.86
N SER A 74 -8.83 -11.09 15.00
CA SER A 74 -7.79 -11.72 15.82
C SER A 74 -8.14 -11.75 17.31
N ALA A 75 -8.81 -10.71 17.82
CA ALA A 75 -9.25 -10.66 19.21
C ALA A 75 -10.35 -11.68 19.50
N GLU A 76 -11.36 -11.78 18.61
CA GLU A 76 -12.42 -12.79 18.73
C GLU A 76 -11.86 -14.22 18.67
N ARG A 77 -10.87 -14.46 17.81
CA ARG A 77 -10.19 -15.76 17.70
C ARG A 77 -9.47 -16.14 18.99
N VAL A 78 -8.77 -15.20 19.62
CA VAL A 78 -8.11 -15.43 20.92
C VAL A 78 -9.14 -15.80 21.98
N GLU A 79 -10.23 -15.03 22.12
CA GLU A 79 -11.28 -15.31 23.11
C GLU A 79 -11.94 -16.69 22.91
N ALA A 80 -12.17 -17.10 21.66
CA ALA A 80 -12.70 -18.42 21.35
C ALA A 80 -11.73 -19.54 21.77
N LEU A 81 -10.42 -19.35 21.55
CA LEU A 81 -9.39 -20.34 21.89
C LEU A 81 -9.08 -20.36 23.39
N GLU A 82 -9.19 -19.24 24.10
CA GLU A 82 -9.12 -19.20 25.56
C GLU A 82 -10.22 -20.06 26.18
N ARG A 83 -11.47 -19.90 25.72
CA ARG A 83 -12.59 -20.75 26.14
C ARG A 83 -12.35 -22.21 25.81
N ALA A 84 -11.89 -22.51 24.60
CA ALA A 84 -11.58 -23.89 24.20
C ALA A 84 -10.48 -24.51 25.06
N ALA A 85 -9.45 -23.73 25.46
CA ALA A 85 -8.36 -24.21 26.31
C ALA A 85 -8.86 -24.55 27.72
N VAL A 86 -9.76 -23.72 28.28
CA VAL A 86 -10.43 -24.00 29.56
C VAL A 86 -11.23 -25.30 29.50
N GLU A 87 -12.05 -25.48 28.47
CA GLU A 87 -12.86 -26.70 28.29
C GLU A 87 -11.99 -27.94 28.08
N SER A 88 -10.94 -27.85 27.26
CA SER A 88 -10.00 -28.96 27.06
C SER A 88 -9.25 -29.33 28.34
N ARG A 89 -8.95 -28.34 29.20
CA ARG A 89 -8.31 -28.60 30.49
C ARG A 89 -9.24 -29.33 31.45
N GLU A 90 -10.51 -28.96 31.44
CA GLU A 90 -11.54 -29.66 32.23
C GLU A 90 -11.79 -31.07 31.71
N ALA A 91 -11.79 -31.28 30.39
CA ALA A 91 -11.89 -32.60 29.78
C ALA A 91 -10.73 -33.52 30.18
N PHE A 92 -9.49 -33.00 30.16
CA PHE A 92 -8.31 -33.73 30.65
C PHE A 92 -8.42 -34.08 32.14
N ARG A 93 -8.87 -33.13 32.97
CA ARG A 93 -9.10 -33.37 34.40
C ARG A 93 -10.11 -34.48 34.63
N LEU A 94 -11.24 -34.45 33.92
CA LEU A 94 -12.30 -35.46 34.03
C LEU A 94 -11.83 -36.84 33.53
N ALA A 95 -11.09 -36.90 32.42
CA ALA A 95 -10.51 -38.13 31.92
C ALA A 95 -9.54 -38.76 32.94
N SER A 96 -8.71 -37.93 33.57
CA SER A 96 -7.75 -38.37 34.61
C SER A 96 -8.47 -38.96 35.82
N VAL A 97 -9.51 -38.29 36.32
CA VAL A 97 -10.34 -38.80 37.44
C VAL A 97 -11.02 -40.12 37.08
N ARG A 98 -11.55 -40.24 35.86
CA ARG A 98 -12.19 -41.49 35.40
C ARG A 98 -11.19 -42.63 35.26
N TYR A 99 -9.96 -42.35 34.85
CA TYR A 99 -8.89 -43.34 34.76
C TYR A 99 -8.46 -43.83 36.14
N GLU A 100 -8.30 -42.92 37.10
CA GLU A 100 -8.03 -43.27 38.51
C GLU A 100 -9.16 -44.10 39.12
N ALA A 101 -10.41 -43.83 38.73
CA ALA A 101 -11.58 -44.63 39.09
C ALA A 101 -11.72 -45.95 38.29
N GLY A 102 -10.80 -46.25 37.36
CA GLY A 102 -10.84 -47.45 36.51
C GLY A 102 -11.98 -47.49 35.50
N SER A 103 -12.63 -46.35 35.23
CA SER A 103 -13.79 -46.23 34.34
C SER A 103 -13.44 -45.96 32.87
N VAL A 104 -12.20 -45.56 32.58
CA VAL A 104 -11.66 -45.36 31.23
C VAL A 104 -10.21 -45.84 31.17
N ASP A 105 -9.72 -46.11 29.96
CA ASP A 105 -8.34 -46.52 29.72
C ASP A 105 -7.36 -45.33 29.65
N LEU A 106 -6.07 -45.60 29.83
CA LEU A 106 -5.01 -44.59 29.73
C LEU A 106 -5.00 -43.85 28.39
N LEU A 107 -5.40 -44.53 27.30
CA LEU A 107 -5.50 -43.92 25.98
C LEU A 107 -6.48 -42.74 25.97
N THR A 108 -7.60 -42.82 26.69
CA THR A 108 -8.56 -41.71 26.79
C THR A 108 -7.94 -40.48 27.48
N VAL A 109 -7.09 -40.70 28.48
CA VAL A 109 -6.36 -39.60 29.15
C VAL A 109 -5.35 -38.96 28.21
N MET A 110 -4.60 -39.77 27.46
CA MET A 110 -3.62 -39.29 26.49
C MET A 110 -4.28 -38.51 25.34
N ASP A 111 -5.44 -38.96 24.87
CA ASP A 111 -6.20 -38.26 23.83
C ASP A 111 -6.70 -36.90 24.35
N ALA A 112 -7.22 -36.85 25.59
CA ALA A 112 -7.64 -35.61 26.22
C ALA A 112 -6.45 -34.65 26.45
N GLN A 113 -5.30 -35.17 26.88
CA GLN A 113 -4.06 -34.40 27.04
C GLN A 113 -3.58 -33.84 25.70
N ARG A 114 -3.62 -34.64 24.64
CA ARG A 114 -3.25 -34.21 23.29
C ARG A 114 -4.16 -33.09 22.81
N SER A 115 -5.47 -33.21 23.02
CA SER A 115 -6.44 -32.17 22.69
C SER A 115 -6.18 -30.86 23.46
N LEU A 116 -5.84 -30.96 24.76
CA LEU A 116 -5.44 -29.81 25.57
C LEU A 116 -4.21 -29.11 24.98
N ILE A 117 -3.14 -29.85 24.72
CA ILE A 117 -1.90 -29.29 24.17
C ILE A 117 -2.15 -28.63 22.80
N GLN A 118 -2.94 -29.26 21.93
CA GLN A 118 -3.30 -28.69 20.63
C GLN A 118 -4.06 -27.37 20.77
N THR A 119 -4.95 -27.28 21.75
CA THR A 119 -5.74 -26.06 21.98
C THR A 119 -4.90 -24.94 22.60
N GLU A 120 -4.01 -25.28 23.54
CA GLU A 120 -3.08 -24.33 24.15
C GLU A 120 -2.06 -23.80 23.13
N ASP A 121 -1.52 -24.65 22.24
CA ASP A 121 -0.66 -24.22 21.13
C ASP A 121 -1.43 -23.30 20.16
N GLY A 122 -2.67 -23.67 19.82
CA GLY A 122 -3.54 -22.85 18.99
C GLY A 122 -3.79 -21.45 19.59
N LEU A 123 -4.00 -21.37 20.91
CA LEU A 123 -4.16 -20.10 21.63
C LEU A 123 -2.91 -19.23 21.51
N ILE A 124 -1.72 -19.80 21.77
CA ILE A 124 -0.45 -19.06 21.67
C ILE A 124 -0.24 -18.53 20.24
N GLN A 125 -0.54 -19.34 19.22
CA GLN A 125 -0.45 -18.89 17.83
C GLN A 125 -1.45 -17.78 17.51
N ALA A 126 -2.66 -17.82 18.08
CA ALA A 126 -3.65 -16.76 17.90
C ALA A 126 -3.25 -15.45 18.60
N GLU A 127 -2.65 -15.52 19.79
CA GLU A 127 -2.09 -14.35 20.46
C GLU A 127 -0.96 -13.73 19.62
N LEU A 128 -0.06 -14.55 19.08
CA LEU A 128 0.99 -14.10 18.16
C LEU A 128 0.41 -13.40 16.93
N ALA A 129 -0.62 -14.00 16.31
CA ALA A 129 -1.30 -13.41 15.17
C ALA A 129 -1.96 -12.06 15.52
N ARG A 130 -2.55 -11.93 16.71
CA ARG A 130 -3.11 -10.66 17.21
C ARG A 130 -2.03 -9.59 17.38
N TYR A 131 -0.86 -9.93 17.90
CA TYR A 131 0.27 -8.98 17.97
C TYR A 131 0.74 -8.54 16.58
N HIS A 132 0.83 -9.47 15.64
CA HIS A 132 1.15 -9.13 14.24
C HIS A 132 0.10 -8.23 13.60
N ALA A 133 -1.19 -8.48 13.83
CA ALA A 133 -2.27 -7.63 13.34
C ALA A 133 -2.16 -6.20 13.92
N ALA A 134 -1.86 -6.05 15.21
CA ALA A 134 -1.66 -4.76 15.84
C ALA A 134 -0.45 -3.99 15.26
N ILE A 135 0.67 -4.68 15.01
CA ILE A 135 1.85 -4.09 14.36
C ILE A 135 1.55 -3.66 12.93
N SER A 136 0.83 -4.48 12.16
CA SER A 136 0.42 -4.17 10.78
C SER A 136 -0.51 -2.97 10.74
N LEU A 137 -1.47 -2.89 11.67
CA LEU A 137 -2.34 -1.71 11.82
C LEU A 137 -1.52 -0.46 12.12
N PHE A 138 -0.60 -0.51 13.08
CA PHE A 138 0.30 0.59 13.38
C PHE A 138 1.12 1.05 12.16
N ARG A 139 1.62 0.11 11.36
CA ARG A 139 2.33 0.41 10.12
C ARG A 139 1.42 1.06 9.07
N SER A 140 0.19 0.57 8.89
CA SER A 140 -0.77 1.07 7.90
C SER A 140 -1.25 2.50 8.22
N MET A 141 -1.41 2.83 9.50
CA MET A 141 -1.79 4.17 9.95
C MET A 141 -0.64 5.19 9.90
N GLY A 142 0.51 4.80 9.34
CA GLY A 142 1.63 5.70 9.13
C GLY A 142 2.59 5.84 10.33
N GLY A 143 2.66 4.84 11.21
CA GLY A 143 3.50 4.78 12.42
C GLY A 143 5.03 4.92 12.23
N GLY A 144 5.51 5.49 11.13
CA GLY A 144 6.91 5.76 10.84
C GLY A 144 7.17 6.79 9.76
N TRP A 145 6.24 7.70 9.44
CA TRP A 145 6.47 8.78 8.46
C TRP A 145 7.47 9.87 8.91
N ASP A 146 8.23 9.64 9.98
CA ASP A 146 9.26 10.54 10.51
C ASP A 146 10.63 9.86 10.63
N VAL A 147 11.02 9.03 9.64
CA VAL A 147 12.37 8.41 9.60
C VAL A 147 13.07 8.59 8.24
N GLY A 148 12.76 9.63 7.46
CA GLY A 148 13.44 9.79 6.16
C GLY A 148 13.23 11.06 5.35
N SER A 149 12.77 12.17 5.94
CA SER A 149 12.86 13.48 5.28
C SER A 149 13.87 14.38 6.01
N LEU A 150 15.15 14.00 5.90
CA LEU A 150 16.32 14.88 5.94
C LEU A 150 17.22 14.48 4.76
#